data_AF-A0A386WJA1-F1
#
_entry.id   AF-A0A386WJA1-F1
#
_cell.length_a   1.000
_cell.length_b   1.000
_cell.length_c   1.000
_cell.angle_alpha   90.00
_cell.angle_beta   90.00
_cell.angle_gamma   90.00
#
_symmetry.space_group_name_H-M   'P 1'
#
loop_
_entity.id
_entity.type
_entity.pdbx_description
1 polymer ?
#
loop_
_entity_poly.entity_id
_entity_poly.type
_entity_poly.pdbx_seq_one_letter_code
_entity_poly.pdbx_strand_id
1 'polypeptide(L)' 'MPALELVVWAHSTIGHDRVALAERLVELDDVYDTLEYTDMTEQEVNDEVLAEARRIVGASR' A
#
# COMPACT_ATOMS: atom_id res chain seq x y z
N MET A 1 -0.07 9.51 -8.83
CA MET A 1 0.16 9.53 -7.38
C MET A 1 1.44 8.74 -7.12
N PRO A 2 2.45 9.30 -6.46
CA PRO A 2 3.59 8.57 -5.90
C PRO A 2 3.14 7.43 -4.97
N ALA A 3 3.99 6.43 -4.75
CA ALA A 3 3.66 5.25 -3.94
C ALA A 3 3.24 5.62 -2.51
N LEU A 4 4.06 6.42 -1.82
CA LEU A 4 3.75 6.91 -0.48
C LEU A 4 2.42 7.68 -0.42
N GLU A 5 2.16 8.57 -1.39
CA GLU A 5 0.90 9.33 -1.42
C GLU A 5 -0.32 8.40 -1.62
N LEU A 6 -0.15 7.28 -2.33
CA LEU A 6 -1.22 6.30 -2.55
C LEU A 6 -1.58 5.54 -1.29
N VAL A 7 -0.60 5.07 -0.54
CA VAL A 7 -0.86 4.30 0.70
C VAL A 7 -1.41 5.21 1.81
N VAL A 8 -0.90 6.44 1.93
CA VAL A 8 -1.44 7.45 2.86
C VAL A 8 -2.90 7.78 2.52
N TRP A 9 -3.21 7.93 1.23
CA TRP A 9 -4.59 8.11 0.79
C TRP A 9 -5.46 6.89 1.10
N ALA A 10 -4.96 5.68 0.81
CA ALA A 10 -5.69 4.44 1.06
C ALA A 10 -5.98 4.27 2.55
N HIS A 11 -4.99 4.48 3.42
CA HIS A 11 -5.17 4.39 4.87
C HIS A 11 -6.16 5.44 5.38
N SER A 12 -5.97 6.71 5.02
CA SER A 12 -6.86 7.79 5.50
C SER A 12 -8.30 7.72 4.96
N THR A 13 -8.49 7.17 3.76
CA THR A 13 -9.80 7.18 3.08
C THR A 13 -10.54 5.85 3.22
N ILE A 14 -9.83 4.73 3.03
CA ILE A 14 -10.40 3.38 3.09
C ILE A 14 -10.31 2.87 4.52
N GLY A 15 -9.11 2.93 5.12
CA GLY A 15 -8.83 2.38 6.44
C GLY A 15 -8.89 0.85 6.50
N HIS A 16 -8.34 0.29 7.57
CA HIS A 16 -8.28 -1.15 7.78
C HIS A 16 -9.66 -1.80 7.85
N ASP A 17 -9.72 -3.06 7.42
CA ASP A 17 -10.87 -3.96 7.52
C ASP A 17 -12.13 -3.46 6.80
N ARG A 18 -11.99 -2.49 5.87
CA ARG A 18 -13.14 -1.92 5.14
C ARG A 18 -13.33 -2.51 3.75
N VAL A 19 -12.25 -2.57 2.97
CA VAL A 19 -12.28 -3.04 1.58
C VAL A 19 -11.20 -4.09 1.41
N ALA A 20 -11.60 -5.36 1.46
CA ALA A 20 -10.68 -6.50 1.38
C ALA A 20 -9.77 -6.46 0.13
N LEU A 21 -10.26 -5.90 -0.99
CA LEU A 21 -9.46 -5.77 -2.21
C LEU A 21 -8.29 -4.78 -2.05
N ALA A 22 -8.41 -3.78 -1.18
CA ALA A 22 -7.44 -2.71 -0.97
C ALA A 22 -6.68 -2.83 0.37
N GLU A 23 -6.93 -3.87 1.17
CA GLU A 23 -6.32 -4.02 2.51
C GLU A 23 -4.79 -3.94 2.45
N ARG A 24 -4.17 -4.59 1.47
CA ARG A 24 -2.70 -4.55 1.35
C ARG A 24 -2.17 -3.15 1.05
N LEU A 25 -2.91 -2.29 0.33
CA LEU A 25 -2.50 -0.88 0.17
C LEU A 25 -2.58 -0.10 1.47
N VAL A 26 -3.54 -0.44 2.34
CA VAL A 26 -3.67 0.17 3.67
C VAL A 26 -2.51 -0.29 4.56
N GLU A 27 -2.23 -1.59 4.63
CA GLU A 27 -1.11 -2.14 5.41
C GLU A 27 0.26 -1.59 4.99
N LEU A 28 0.45 -1.29 3.70
CA LEU A 28 1.73 -0.75 3.21
C LEU A 28 2.02 0.65 3.75
N ASP A 29 1.01 1.41 4.20
CA ASP A 29 1.21 2.66 4.93
C ASP A 29 1.90 2.40 6.28
N ASP A 30 1.43 1.39 7.04
CA ASP A 30 2.06 0.97 8.30
C ASP A 30 3.51 0.51 8.08
N VAL A 31 3.81 -0.10 6.93
CA VAL A 31 5.18 -0.51 6.57
C VAL A 31 6.08 0.70 6.35
N TYR A 32 5.60 1.79 5.75
CA TYR A 32 6.40 3.03 5.70
C TYR A 32 6.60 3.62 7.09
N ASP A 33 5.56 3.65 7.93
CA ASP A 33 5.61 4.18 9.29
C ASP A 33 6.52 3.38 10.22
N THR A 34 6.81 2.12 9.87
CA THR A 34 7.66 1.22 10.65
C THR A 34 8.88 0.74 9.88
N LEU A 35 9.25 1.42 8.78
CA LEU A 35 10.28 0.97 7.85
C LEU A 35 11.60 0.67 8.56
N GLU A 36 11.99 1.50 9.54
CA GLU A 36 13.20 1.34 10.35
C GLU A 36 13.23 0.07 11.22
N TYR A 37 12.10 -0.60 11.37
CA TYR A 37 11.93 -1.85 12.11
C TYR A 37 11.76 -3.07 11.19
N THR A 38 11.88 -2.89 9.88
CA THR A 38 11.80 -3.95 8.88
C THR A 38 13.15 -4.18 8.19
N ASP A 39 13.29 -5.31 7.50
CA ASP A 39 14.44 -5.59 6.61
C ASP A 39 14.25 -5.00 5.21
N MET A 40 13.17 -4.24 4.97
CA MET A 40 12.85 -3.68 3.65
C MET A 40 13.49 -2.31 3.44
N THR A 41 13.85 -2.04 2.20
CA THR A 41 14.21 -0.71 1.72
C THR A 41 12.96 0.04 1.26
N GLU A 42 13.01 1.38 1.27
CA GLU A 42 11.93 2.22 0.72
C GLU A 42 11.60 1.84 -0.74
N GLN A 43 12.60 1.45 -1.52
CA GLN A 43 12.40 1.02 -2.90
C GLN A 43 11.62 -0.30 -3.00
N GLU A 44 11.88 -1.26 -2.11
CA GLU A 44 11.12 -2.52 -2.08
C GLU A 44 9.65 -2.28 -1.70
N VAL A 45 9.38 -1.38 -0.73
CA VAL A 45 8.01 -0.98 -0.39
C VAL A 45 7.33 -0.29 -1.58
N ASN A 46 8.02 0.64 -2.26
CA ASN A 46 7.51 1.30 -3.46
C ASN A 46 7.13 0.28 -4.56
N ASP A 47 7.95 -0.76 -4.76
CA ASP A 47 7.70 -1.80 -5.74
C ASP A 47 6.49 -2.67 -5.36
N GLU A 48 6.30 -2.98 -4.07
CA GLU A 48 5.11 -3.66 -3.57
C GLU A 48 3.83 -2.84 -3.77
N VAL A 49 3.87 -1.53 -3.49
CA VAL A 49 2.73 -0.63 -3.73
C VAL A 49 2.31 -0.66 -5.20
N LEU A 50 3.28 -0.62 -6.12
CA LEU A 50 3.01 -0.68 -7.56
C LEU A 50 2.45 -2.04 -7.99
N ALA A 51 2.99 -3.13 -7.46
CA ALA A 51 2.50 -4.48 -7.75
C ALA A 51 1.04 -4.63 -7.28
N GLU A 52 0.73 -4.14 -6.09
CA GLU A 52 -0.59 -4.21 -5.49
C GLU A 52 -1.61 -3.34 -6.23
N ALA A 53 -1.25 -2.10 -6.57
CA ALA A 53 -2.09 -1.23 -7.39
C ALA A 53 -2.43 -1.87 -8.75
N ARG A 54 -1.46 -2.54 -9.39
CA ARG A 54 -1.68 -3.28 -10.64
C ARG A 54 -2.60 -4.47 -10.45
N ARG A 55 -2.46 -5.22 -9.34
CA ARG A 55 -3.35 -6.33 -8.99
C ARG A 55 -4.81 -5.86 -8.89
N ILE A 56 -5.05 -4.74 -8.21
CA ILE A 56 -6.39 -4.17 -8.03
C ILE A 56 -7.00 -3.74 -9.36
N VAL A 57 -6.26 -2.99 -10.19
CA VAL A 57 -6.73 -2.58 -11.52
C VAL A 57 -6.98 -3.79 -12.42
N GLY A 58 -6.13 -4.81 -12.36
CA GLY A 58 -6.30 -6.07 -13.10
C GLY A 58 -7.53 -6.87 -12.65
N ALA A 59 -7.88 -6.83 -11.36
CA ALA A 59 -9.07 -7.46 -10.81
C ALA A 59 -10.37 -6.68 -11.09
N SER A 60 -10.26 -5.45 -11.59
CA SER A 60 -11.39 -4.58 -11.91
C SER A 60 -11.90 -4.74 -13.36
N ARG A 61 -11.31 -5.66 -14.13
CA ARG A 61 -11.71 -6.01 -15.51
C ARG A 61 -12.53 -7.29 -15.53
#